data_AF-A0AAV6WMJ1-F1
#
_entry.id   AF-A0AAV6WMJ1-F1
#
_cell.length_a   1.000
_cell.length_b   1.000
_cell.length_c   1.000
_cell.angle_alpha   90.00
_cell.angle_beta   90.00
_cell.angle_gamma   90.00
#
_symmetry.space_group_name_H-M   'P 1'
#
loop_
_entity.id
_entity.type
_entity.pdbx_description
1 polymer ?
#
loop_
_entity_poly.entity_id
_entity_poly.type
_entity_poly.pdbx_seq_one_letter_code
_entity_poly.pdbx_strand_id
1 'polypeptide(L)'
;MASSSLSSRRPGSWTAQENKLFEKALARFDRDTPDRWQNVARAVGGGKSVEEVKRHYEILIEDLRRIESGHVPIPNYRNSSADEEKRLLKFLKI
;
A
#
# COMPACT_ATOMS: atom_id res chain seq x y z
N MET A 1 -10.42 -34.12 13.76
CA MET A 1 -11.30 -32.98 14.10
C MET A 1 -10.56 -31.69 13.81
N ALA A 2 -11.25 -30.74 13.19
CA ALA A 2 -10.68 -29.55 12.57
C ALA A 2 -10.02 -28.60 13.59
N SER A 3 -8.91 -28.00 13.19
CA SER A 3 -8.55 -26.65 13.65
C SER A 3 -8.06 -25.89 12.43
N SER A 4 -8.99 -25.61 11.52
CA SER A 4 -8.84 -24.48 10.62
C SER A 4 -8.80 -23.26 11.53
N SER A 5 -7.59 -22.75 11.75
CA SER A 5 -7.38 -21.45 12.38
C SER A 5 -8.10 -20.45 11.50
N LEU A 6 -9.34 -20.14 11.85
CA LEU A 6 -10.03 -18.96 11.37
C LEU A 6 -9.06 -17.85 11.74
N SER A 7 -8.30 -17.36 10.76
CA SER A 7 -7.56 -16.12 10.87
C SER A 7 -8.64 -15.10 11.18
N SER A 8 -8.90 -14.90 12.48
CA SER A 8 -9.84 -13.92 12.96
C SER A 8 -9.33 -12.64 12.33
N ARG A 9 -10.05 -12.16 11.32
CA ARG A 9 -9.85 -10.82 10.78
C ARG A 9 -9.89 -9.94 12.01
N ARG A 10 -8.73 -9.41 12.41
CA ARG A 10 -8.65 -8.53 13.56
C ARG A 10 -9.72 -7.47 13.34
N PRO A 11 -10.70 -7.29 14.24
CA PRO A 11 -11.66 -6.21 14.10
C PRO A 11 -10.87 -4.91 13.95
N GLY A 12 -11.06 -4.23 12.82
CA GLY A 12 -10.26 -3.05 12.44
C GLY A 12 -9.20 -3.26 11.35
N SER A 13 -8.88 -4.50 10.91
CA SER A 13 -7.92 -4.69 9.81
C SER A 13 -8.47 -4.14 8.49
N TRP A 14 -7.62 -3.46 7.73
CA TRP A 14 -7.95 -2.92 6.41
C TRP A 14 -7.77 -3.99 5.35
N THR A 15 -8.81 -4.21 4.55
CA THR A 15 -8.73 -5.04 3.35
C THR A 15 -8.09 -4.27 2.21
N ALA A 16 -7.59 -4.99 1.20
CA ALA A 16 -7.07 -4.37 -0.02
C ALA A 16 -8.12 -3.51 -0.73
N GLN A 17 -9.40 -3.94 -0.70
CA GLN A 17 -10.49 -3.17 -1.31
C GLN A 17 -10.79 -1.88 -0.54
N GLU A 18 -10.88 -1.94 0.79
CA GLU A 18 -11.06 -0.74 1.62
C GLU A 18 -9.89 0.23 1.45
N ASN A 19 -8.64 -0.28 1.43
CA ASN A 19 -7.46 0.56 1.23
C ASN A 19 -7.50 1.26 -0.14
N LYS A 20 -7.89 0.53 -1.19
CA LYS A 20 -8.07 1.11 -2.54
C LYS A 20 -9.15 2.20 -2.57
N LEU A 21 -10.25 2.01 -1.85
CA LEU A 21 -11.30 3.05 -1.74
C LEU A 21 -10.81 4.25 -0.94
N PHE A 22 -10.06 4.01 0.13
CA PHE A 22 -9.45 5.06 0.94
C PHE A 22 -8.47 5.93 0.14
N GLU A 23 -7.55 5.35 -0.61
CA GLU A 23 -6.62 6.10 -1.47
C GLU A 23 -7.36 6.94 -2.51
N LYS A 24 -8.38 6.36 -3.18
CA LYS A 24 -9.25 7.11 -4.10
C LYS A 24 -9.99 8.25 -3.41
N ALA A 25 -10.46 8.04 -2.19
CA ALA A 25 -11.14 9.07 -1.41
C ALA A 25 -10.17 10.20 -1.00
N LEU A 26 -8.92 9.89 -0.62
CA LEU A 26 -7.90 10.90 -0.34
C LEU A 26 -7.55 11.75 -1.56
N ALA A 27 -7.57 11.17 -2.76
CA ALA A 27 -7.36 11.90 -4.01
C ALA A 27 -8.53 12.82 -4.37
N ARG A 28 -9.76 12.46 -3.96
CA ARG A 28 -10.97 13.24 -4.20
C ARG A 28 -11.19 14.34 -3.16
N PHE A 29 -10.88 14.06 -1.90
CA PHE A 29 -11.08 14.95 -0.75
C PHE A 29 -9.71 15.40 -0.25
N ASP A 30 -9.30 16.56 -0.72
CA ASP A 30 -8.04 17.21 -0.35
C ASP A 30 -8.04 17.73 1.09
N ARG A 31 -6.99 18.47 1.48
CA ARG A 31 -6.82 18.98 2.85
C ARG A 31 -7.81 20.08 3.21
N ASP A 32 -8.28 20.83 2.24
CA ASP A 32 -9.15 22.00 2.44
C ASP A 32 -10.64 21.62 2.38
N THR A 33 -10.94 20.38 1.97
CA THR A 33 -12.29 19.82 1.98
C THR A 33 -12.90 19.85 3.40
N PRO A 34 -14.04 20.54 3.60
CA PRO A 34 -14.78 20.48 4.87
C PRO A 34 -15.22 19.05 5.18
N ASP A 35 -15.19 18.67 6.46
CA ASP A 35 -15.56 17.31 6.92
C ASP A 35 -14.86 16.19 6.13
N ARG A 36 -13.61 16.44 5.71
CA ARG A 36 -12.80 15.51 4.91
C ARG A 36 -12.89 14.08 5.41
N TRP A 37 -12.69 13.86 6.70
CA TRP A 37 -12.60 12.53 7.27
C TRP A 37 -13.95 11.80 7.29
N GLN A 38 -15.05 12.53 7.51
CA GLN A 38 -16.40 12.01 7.41
C GLN A 38 -16.71 11.61 5.95
N ASN A 39 -16.30 12.42 4.98
CA ASN A 39 -16.44 12.13 3.56
C ASN A 39 -15.63 10.89 3.15
N VAL A 40 -14.39 10.76 3.63
CA VAL A 40 -13.54 9.59 3.38
C VAL A 40 -14.13 8.33 4.01
N ALA A 41 -14.56 8.36 5.28
CA ALA A 41 -15.18 7.23 5.95
C ALA A 41 -16.43 6.73 5.22
N ARG A 42 -17.26 7.66 4.74
CA ARG A 42 -18.42 7.33 3.90
C ARG A 42 -18.02 6.70 2.57
N ALA A 43 -16.97 7.20 1.91
CA ALA A 43 -16.49 6.68 0.63
C ALA A 43 -15.85 5.28 0.73
N VAL A 44 -15.30 4.92 1.89
CA VAL A 44 -14.78 3.56 2.18
C VAL A 44 -15.92 2.55 2.43
N GLY A 45 -17.18 2.98 2.36
CA GLY A 45 -18.36 2.12 2.47
C GLY A 45 -18.99 2.12 3.86
N GLY A 46 -18.65 3.07 4.73
CA GLY A 46 -19.27 3.24 6.05
C GLY A 46 -18.88 2.19 7.10
N GLY A 47 -18.10 1.17 6.74
CA GLY A 47 -17.61 0.13 7.65
C GLY A 47 -16.40 0.54 8.49
N LYS A 48 -15.88 1.75 8.31
CA LYS A 48 -14.76 2.32 9.09
C LYS A 48 -15.20 3.63 9.75
N SER A 49 -14.86 3.79 11.02
CA SER A 49 -15.11 5.05 11.74
C SER A 49 -14.17 6.17 11.27
N VAL A 50 -14.53 7.42 11.56
CA VAL A 50 -13.68 8.59 11.28
C VAL A 50 -12.32 8.45 11.95
N GLU A 51 -12.28 7.92 13.16
CA GLU A 51 -11.08 7.68 13.96
C GLU A 51 -10.21 6.58 13.35
N GLU A 52 -10.82 5.51 12.82
CA GLU A 52 -10.09 4.46 12.10
C GLU A 52 -9.46 4.98 10.81
N VAL A 53 -10.18 5.83 10.07
CA VAL A 53 -9.66 6.47 8.86
C VAL A 53 -8.50 7.41 9.17
N LYS A 54 -8.62 8.25 10.21
CA LYS A 54 -7.54 9.14 10.65
C LYS A 54 -6.28 8.36 11.05
N ARG A 55 -6.45 7.31 11.87
CA ARG A 55 -5.34 6.45 12.28
C ARG A 55 -4.66 5.79 11.08
N HIS A 56 -5.43 5.30 10.11
CA HIS A 56 -4.88 4.71 8.89
C HIS A 56 -4.11 5.72 8.05
N TYR A 57 -4.58 6.97 8.00
CA TYR A 57 -3.85 8.06 7.37
C TYR A 57 -2.53 8.39 8.06
N GLU A 58 -2.50 8.41 9.39
CA GLU A 58 -1.26 8.64 10.16
C GLU A 58 -0.20 7.58 9.87
N ILE A 59 -0.61 6.30 9.81
CA ILE A 59 0.27 5.18 9.44
C ILE A 59 0.82 5.38 8.03
N LEU A 60 -0.04 5.74 7.06
CA LEU A 60 0.40 6.04 5.69
C LEU A 60 1.45 7.16 5.65
N ILE A 61 1.27 8.23 6.42
CA ILE A 61 2.24 9.32 6.50
C ILE A 61 3.56 8.84 7.12
N GLU A 62 3.52 7.99 8.15
CA GLU A 62 4.71 7.41 8.74
C GLU A 62 5.48 6.54 7.74
N ASP A 63 4.77 5.68 6.99
CA ASP A 63 5.38 4.83 5.96
C ASP A 63 6.03 5.67 4.85
N LEU A 64 5.37 6.74 4.39
CA LEU A 64 5.95 7.66 3.42
C LEU A 64 7.25 8.30 3.94
N ARG A 65 7.25 8.77 5.20
CA ARG A 65 8.46 9.33 5.82
C ARG A 65 9.59 8.31 5.93
N ARG A 66 9.28 7.04 6.23
CA ARG A 66 10.28 5.95 6.28
C ARG A 66 10.87 5.66 4.91
N ILE A 67 10.05 5.69 3.85
CA ILE A 67 10.52 5.54 2.47
C ILE A 67 11.41 6.72 2.08
N GLU A 68 10.96 7.95 2.32
CA GLU A 68 11.68 9.19 1.96
C GLU A 68 13.01 9.34 2.72
N SER A 69 13.08 8.89 3.97
CA SER A 69 14.30 8.91 4.78
C SER A 69 15.30 7.80 4.44
N GLY A 70 15.03 6.99 3.40
CA GLY A 70 15.90 5.88 3.00
C GLY A 70 15.94 4.73 3.99
N HIS A 71 14.97 4.64 4.91
CA HIS A 71 14.84 3.55 5.88
C HIS A 71 14.24 2.27 5.28
N VAL A 72 13.92 2.27 3.99
CA VAL A 72 13.53 1.07 3.26
C VAL A 72 14.72 0.59 2.44
N PRO A 73 15.25 -0.62 2.70
CA PRO A 73 16.35 -1.16 1.90
C PRO A 73 15.91 -1.27 0.45
N ILE A 74 16.61 -0.56 -0.43
CA ILE A 74 16.36 -0.62 -1.87
C ILE A 74 16.67 -2.07 -2.29
N PRO A 75 15.73 -2.78 -2.93
CA PRO A 75 16.03 -4.10 -3.47
C PRO A 75 17.24 -4.00 -4.40
N ASN A 76 18.20 -4.90 -4.25
CA ASN A 76 19.32 -4.98 -5.16
C ASN A 76 18.81 -5.52 -6.51
N TYR A 77 18.28 -4.64 -7.35
CA TYR A 77 17.93 -4.89 -8.75
C TYR A 77 19.22 -5.03 -9.56
N ARG A 78 20.05 -6.02 -9.24
CA ARG A 78 21.31 -6.25 -9.91
C ARG A 78 21.03 -6.35 -11.42
N ASN A 79 21.50 -5.35 -12.17
CA ASN A 79 21.25 -5.20 -13.61
C ASN A 79 21.52 -6.52 -14.36
N SER A 80 20.45 -7.18 -14.80
CA SER A 80 20.50 -8.38 -15.65
C SER A 80 21.03 -8.08 -17.07
N SER A 81 21.35 -6.82 -17.37
CA SER A 81 21.90 -6.42 -18.67
C SER A 81 23.25 -7.07 -18.97
N ALA A 82 24.08 -7.31 -17.94
CA ALA A 82 25.38 -7.95 -18.12
C ALA A 82 25.29 -9.46 -18.43
N ASP A 83 24.21 -10.11 -18.04
CA ASP A 83 23.99 -11.54 -18.26
C ASP A 83 23.28 -11.80 -19.60
N GLU A 84 22.36 -10.91 -20.03
CA GLU A 84 21.75 -10.97 -21.35
C GLU A 84 22.75 -10.71 -22.48
N GLU A 85 23.63 -9.72 -22.34
CA GLU A 85 24.63 -9.38 -23.36
C GLU A 85 25.60 -10.56 -23.58
N LYS A 86 26.03 -11.23 -22.50
CA LYS A 86 26.84 -12.46 -22.59
C LYS A 86 26.08 -13.62 -23.22
N ARG A 87 24.77 -13.73 -22.98
CA ARG A 87 23.93 -14.78 -23.56
C ARG A 87 23.73 -14.56 -25.06
N LEU A 88 23.49 -13.32 -25.48
CA LEU A 88 23.38 -12.93 -26.89
C LEU A 88 24.71 -13.09 -27.64
N LEU A 89 25.83 -12.69 -27.04
CA LEU A 89 27.17 -12.89 -27.60
C LEU A 89 27.56 -14.38 -27.73
N LYS A 90 26.89 -15.28 -27.00
CA LYS A 90 27.07 -16.74 -27.15
C LYS A 90 26.33 -17.32 -28.35
N PHE A 91 25.24 -16.68 -28.81
CA PHE A 91 24.51 -17.08 -30.02
C PHE A 91 25.07 -16.47 -31.31
N LEU A 92 25.85 -15.38 -31.20
CA LEU A 92 26.47 -14.70 -32.35
C LEU A 92 27.90 -15.13 -32.69
N LYS A 93 28.48 -16.10 -31.97
CA LYS A 93 29.76 -16.71 -32.37
C LYS A 93 29.50 -17.88 -33.34
N ILE A 94 29.57 -17.58 -34.64
CA ILE A 94 29.89 -18.53 -35.72
C ILE A 94 31.39 -18.80 -35.68
#